data_AF-A0A7K0P771-F1
#
_entry.id   AF-A0A7K0P771-F1
#
_cell.length_a   1.000
_cell.length_b   1.000
_cell.length_c   1.000
_cell.angle_alpha   90.00
_cell.angle_beta   90.00
_cell.angle_gamma   90.00
#
_symmetry.space_group_name_H-M   'P 1'
#
loop_
_entity.id
_entity.type
_entity.pdbx_description
1 polymer ?
#
loop_
_entity_poly.entity_id
_entity_poly.type
_entity_poly.pdbx_seq_one_letter_code
_entity_poly.pdbx_strand_id
1 'polypeptide(L)'
;MTIRRLRTTGLIAAAMIIPIAAVSAATPATAEAMATVSVLHAIPEGKGADVVDVYAGSAMLIDNFTPGTLETVQVPGGTYDLAVFADGQGPGNGTAVLSAPQVQVPAGANATVTANLNASGAPALNVFVNDTTALRSGLGRLTVRHIAAAPPVDVRADGTVLFRKLRNGKQGLANVPSGKYRADVVLT
;
A
#
# COMPACT_ATOMS: atom_id res chain seq x y z
N MET A 1 -30.78 -90.58 13.51
CA MET A 1 -31.43 -90.88 14.80
C MET A 1 -31.66 -89.57 15.54
N THR A 2 -32.94 -89.27 15.75
CA THR A 2 -33.48 -88.37 16.78
C THR A 2 -33.45 -86.85 16.58
N ILE A 3 -34.58 -86.29 16.97
CA ILE A 3 -35.21 -85.00 16.68
C ILE A 3 -35.18 -84.10 17.94
N ARG A 4 -35.34 -82.77 17.73
CA ARG A 4 -35.74 -81.69 18.67
C ARG A 4 -34.63 -81.20 19.64
N ARG A 5 -34.46 -79.88 19.84
CA ARG A 5 -35.48 -78.95 20.39
C ARG A 5 -35.35 -77.51 19.89
N LEU A 6 -36.53 -76.92 19.69
CA LEU A 6 -36.86 -75.51 19.54
C LEU A 6 -36.68 -74.76 20.89
N ARG A 7 -36.18 -73.51 20.90
CA ARG A 7 -36.67 -72.43 21.78
C ARG A 7 -35.96 -71.06 21.62
N THR A 8 -36.82 -70.04 21.53
CA THR A 8 -36.71 -68.64 22.01
C THR A 8 -35.91 -67.59 21.23
N THR A 9 -36.70 -66.85 20.43
CA THR A 9 -36.79 -65.38 20.32
C THR A 9 -35.85 -64.52 21.16
N GLY A 10 -35.13 -63.62 20.47
CA GLY A 10 -34.58 -62.38 21.00
C GLY A 10 -34.39 -61.39 19.85
N LEU A 11 -35.34 -60.47 19.66
CA LEU A 11 -35.16 -59.30 18.79
C LEU A 11 -34.12 -58.39 19.45
N ILE A 12 -32.97 -58.20 18.80
CA ILE A 12 -32.10 -57.06 19.04
C ILE A 12 -32.22 -56.19 17.79
N ALA A 13 -32.96 -55.09 17.92
CA ALA A 13 -33.01 -54.04 16.92
C ALA A 13 -31.62 -53.35 16.89
N ALA A 14 -30.80 -53.72 15.92
CA ALA A 14 -29.55 -53.02 15.64
C ALA A 14 -29.87 -51.69 14.95
N ALA A 15 -29.81 -50.59 15.71
CA ALA A 15 -29.84 -49.24 15.15
C ALA A 15 -28.57 -49.03 14.32
N MET A 16 -28.72 -49.05 13.00
CA MET A 16 -27.65 -48.79 12.04
C MET A 16 -27.41 -47.28 11.98
N ILE A 17 -26.42 -46.79 12.71
CA ILE A 17 -25.97 -45.40 12.65
C ILE A 17 -25.18 -45.25 11.35
N ILE A 18 -25.74 -44.54 10.38
CA ILE A 18 -25.03 -44.11 9.17
C ILE A 18 -24.10 -42.97 9.59
N PRO A 19 -22.76 -43.09 9.46
CA PRO A 19 -21.90 -41.93 9.64
C PRO A 19 -22.13 -40.99 8.45
N ILE A 20 -22.77 -39.85 8.70
CA ILE A 20 -22.79 -38.73 7.77
C ILE A 20 -21.34 -38.22 7.72
N ALA A 21 -20.64 -38.52 6.62
CA ALA A 21 -19.37 -37.89 6.33
C ALA A 21 -19.61 -36.39 6.19
N ALA A 22 -19.15 -35.61 7.17
CA ALA A 22 -19.12 -34.16 7.07
C ALA A 22 -18.17 -33.78 5.94
N VAL A 23 -18.74 -33.48 4.76
CA VAL A 23 -18.00 -32.82 3.69
C VAL A 23 -17.69 -31.42 4.20
N SER A 24 -16.46 -31.23 4.67
CA SER A 24 -15.94 -29.90 5.01
C SER A 24 -15.89 -29.11 3.70
N ALA A 25 -16.87 -28.25 3.48
CA ALA A 25 -16.87 -27.33 2.35
C ALA A 25 -15.69 -26.38 2.56
N ALA A 26 -14.59 -26.61 1.84
CA ALA A 26 -13.52 -25.64 1.73
C ALA A 26 -14.12 -24.39 1.08
N THR A 27 -14.35 -23.34 1.86
CA THR A 27 -14.65 -22.02 1.33
C THR A 27 -13.48 -21.62 0.45
N PRO A 28 -13.68 -21.32 -0.85
CA PRO A 28 -12.59 -20.81 -1.67
C PRO A 28 -12.06 -19.55 -1.01
N ALA A 29 -10.77 -19.55 -0.67
CA ALA A 29 -10.09 -18.34 -0.23
C ALA A 29 -10.16 -17.35 -1.40
N THR A 30 -10.93 -16.28 -1.23
CA THR A 30 -10.85 -15.14 -2.14
C THR A 30 -9.43 -14.59 -2.03
N ALA A 31 -8.65 -14.64 -3.10
CA ALA A 31 -7.36 -13.97 -3.15
C ALA A 31 -7.62 -12.48 -2.85
N GLU A 32 -7.12 -11.99 -1.72
CA GLU A 32 -7.22 -10.58 -1.39
C GLU A 32 -6.50 -9.79 -2.49
N ALA A 33 -7.21 -8.85 -3.12
CA ALA A 33 -6.62 -8.08 -4.21
C ALA A 33 -5.50 -7.19 -3.66
N MET A 34 -4.26 -7.56 -4.00
CA MET A 34 -3.05 -6.86 -3.57
C MET A 34 -2.96 -5.48 -4.20
N ALA A 35 -2.67 -4.47 -3.39
CA ALA A 35 -2.28 -3.15 -3.82
C ALA A 35 -0.77 -3.11 -4.11
N THR A 36 -0.39 -2.41 -5.17
CA THR A 36 1.02 -2.09 -5.48
C THR A 36 1.33 -0.70 -4.95
N VAL A 37 2.24 -0.62 -3.99
CA VAL A 37 2.58 0.63 -3.29
C VAL A 37 4.05 0.92 -3.49
N SER A 38 4.36 2.03 -4.17
CA SER A 38 5.72 2.58 -4.21
C SER A 38 5.93 3.52 -3.04
N VAL A 39 6.95 3.29 -2.23
CA VAL A 39 7.32 4.15 -1.09
C VAL A 39 8.56 4.94 -1.49
N LEU A 40 8.55 6.25 -1.26
CA LEU A 40 9.68 7.16 -1.52
C LEU A 40 10.16 7.79 -0.22
N HIS A 41 11.45 7.64 0.06
CA HIS A 41 12.12 8.39 1.13
C HIS A 41 12.65 9.71 0.58
N ALA A 42 11.95 10.79 0.84
CA ALA A 42 12.29 12.15 0.38
C ALA A 42 12.56 13.12 1.54
N ILE A 43 12.94 12.60 2.70
CA ILE A 43 13.50 13.41 3.79
C ILE A 43 14.99 13.57 3.48
N PRO A 44 15.53 14.79 3.36
CA PRO A 44 16.95 14.98 3.07
C PRO A 44 17.86 14.39 4.14
N GLU A 45 19.05 13.97 3.74
CA GLU A 45 20.12 13.56 4.67
C GLU A 45 20.41 14.67 5.72
N GLY A 46 20.83 14.24 6.91
CA GLY A 46 21.09 15.11 8.06
C GLY A 46 19.83 15.66 8.72
N LYS A 47 18.64 15.13 8.38
CA LYS A 47 17.36 15.51 9.00
C LYS A 47 16.81 14.47 9.97
N GLY A 48 17.67 13.57 10.46
CA GLY A 48 17.34 12.58 11.49
C GLY A 48 16.59 11.36 10.96
N ALA A 49 16.67 11.11 9.65
CA ALA A 49 16.10 9.96 8.96
C ALA A 49 17.03 9.57 7.81
N ASP A 50 18.30 9.30 8.11
CA ASP A 50 19.32 8.98 7.10
C ASP A 50 19.28 7.50 6.70
N VAL A 51 18.87 6.65 7.65
CA VAL A 51 18.51 5.25 7.45
C VAL A 51 17.29 4.98 8.33
N VAL A 52 16.24 4.43 7.74
CA VAL A 52 14.97 4.20 8.44
C VAL A 52 14.31 2.89 8.05
N ASP A 53 13.51 2.36 8.97
CA ASP A 53 12.70 1.16 8.74
C ASP A 53 11.22 1.54 8.63
N VAL A 54 10.54 1.02 7.61
CA VAL A 54 9.13 1.34 7.33
C VAL A 54 8.25 0.19 7.78
N TYR A 55 7.24 0.50 8.58
CA TYR A 55 6.29 -0.47 9.13
C TYR A 55 4.85 -0.13 8.76
N ALA A 56 4.04 -1.17 8.69
CA ALA A 56 2.59 -1.09 8.70
C ALA A 56 2.05 -1.92 9.89
N GLY A 57 1.61 -1.24 10.94
CA GLY A 57 1.36 -1.87 12.23
C GLY A 57 2.64 -2.47 12.80
N SER A 58 2.62 -3.79 13.07
CA SER A 58 3.79 -4.53 13.56
C SER A 58 4.64 -5.17 12.45
N ALA A 59 4.20 -5.11 11.19
CA ALA A 59 4.91 -5.72 10.07
C ALA A 59 5.91 -4.73 9.46
N MET A 60 7.16 -5.12 9.38
CA MET A 60 8.19 -4.39 8.64
C MET A 60 7.95 -4.59 7.14
N LEU A 61 7.88 -3.49 6.40
CA LEU A 61 7.68 -3.49 4.95
C LEU A 61 8.98 -3.25 4.18
N ILE A 62 9.81 -2.33 4.67
CA ILE A 62 11.09 -1.93 4.05
C ILE A 62 12.10 -1.75 5.17
N ASP A 63 13.28 -2.33 4.99
CA ASP A 63 14.40 -2.31 5.92
C ASP A 63 15.51 -1.42 5.35
N ASN A 64 16.23 -0.69 6.20
CA ASN A 64 17.40 0.10 5.81
C ASN A 64 17.13 1.11 4.67
N PHE A 65 15.98 1.77 4.70
CA PHE A 65 15.54 2.68 3.64
C PHE A 65 16.29 4.02 3.73
N THR A 66 16.79 4.54 2.60
CA THR A 66 17.69 5.72 2.57
C THR A 66 17.13 6.88 1.73
N PRO A 67 17.47 8.15 2.05
CA PRO A 67 17.02 9.31 1.29
C PRO A 67 17.25 9.22 -0.22
N GLY A 68 16.26 9.66 -1.00
CA GLY A 68 16.29 9.66 -2.47
C GLY A 68 15.92 8.32 -3.10
N THR A 69 15.73 7.26 -2.33
CA THR A 69 15.38 5.93 -2.85
C THR A 69 13.87 5.70 -2.92
N LEU A 70 13.47 4.84 -3.85
CA LEU A 70 12.09 4.41 -4.04
C LEU A 70 12.06 2.89 -4.12
N GLU A 71 11.21 2.29 -3.29
CA GLU A 71 10.96 0.86 -3.30
C GLU A 71 9.49 0.57 -3.55
N THR A 72 9.17 -0.61 -4.07
CA THR A 72 7.79 -1.01 -4.34
C THR A 72 7.47 -2.31 -3.63
N VAL A 73 6.40 -2.28 -2.85
CA VAL A 73 5.89 -3.41 -2.08
C VAL A 73 4.47 -3.75 -2.53
N GLN A 74 4.08 -5.01 -2.33
CA GLN A 74 2.70 -5.43 -2.48
C GLN A 74 2.11 -5.69 -1.10
N VAL A 75 0.97 -5.08 -0.83
CA VAL A 75 0.24 -5.23 0.43
C VAL A 75 -1.22 -5.56 0.15
N PRO A 76 -1.91 -6.31 1.01
CA PRO A 76 -3.36 -6.46 0.88
C PRO A 76 -4.08 -5.10 0.87
N GLY A 77 -5.26 -5.02 0.26
CA GLY A 77 -6.12 -3.86 0.48
C GLY A 77 -6.53 -3.77 1.96
N GLY A 78 -6.45 -2.59 2.57
CA GLY A 78 -6.72 -2.45 3.99
C GLY A 78 -6.47 -1.04 4.54
N THR A 79 -6.58 -0.93 5.86
CA THR A 79 -6.21 0.26 6.61
C THR A 79 -4.96 -0.05 7.43
N TYR A 80 -3.96 0.81 7.33
CA TYR A 80 -2.65 0.60 7.91
C TYR A 80 -2.26 1.76 8.82
N ASP A 81 -1.69 1.45 9.98
CA ASP A 81 -0.94 2.45 10.76
C ASP A 81 0.50 2.44 10.25
N LEU A 82 0.82 3.38 9.37
CA LEU A 82 2.16 3.50 8.82
C LEU A 82 3.06 4.22 9.82
N ALA A 83 4.26 3.68 10.02
CA ALA A 83 5.25 4.27 10.89
C ALA A 83 6.65 4.09 10.28
N VAL A 84 7.51 5.07 10.50
CA VAL A 84 8.90 5.07 10.09
C VAL A 84 9.74 5.21 11.35
N PHE A 85 10.65 4.27 11.56
CA PHE A 85 11.53 4.21 12.73
C PHE A 85 12.97 4.46 12.32
N ALA A 86 13.81 4.86 13.26
CA ALA A 86 15.25 4.86 13.03
C ALA A 86 15.75 3.43 12.79
N ASP A 87 16.88 3.29 12.10
CA ASP A 87 17.55 2.01 11.85
C ASP A 87 17.61 1.10 13.10
N GLY A 88 17.13 -0.14 12.94
CA GLY A 88 17.11 -1.16 13.99
C GLY A 88 16.04 -0.95 15.07
N GLN A 89 15.17 0.05 14.91
CA GLN A 89 14.03 0.31 15.78
C GLN A 89 12.70 -0.11 15.13
N GLY A 90 11.68 -0.23 15.96
CA GLY A 90 10.34 -0.60 15.54
C GLY A 90 9.32 -0.42 16.66
N PRO A 91 8.07 -0.87 16.44
CA PRO A 91 6.95 -0.64 17.36
C PRO A 91 7.14 -1.14 18.79
N GLY A 92 8.08 -2.07 19.03
CA GLY A 92 8.34 -2.66 20.35
C GLY A 92 9.54 -2.10 21.10
N ASN A 93 10.43 -1.35 20.45
CA ASN A 93 11.72 -0.95 21.02
C ASN A 93 12.15 0.49 20.67
N GLY A 94 11.30 1.28 19.99
CA GLY A 94 11.63 2.66 19.63
C GLY A 94 10.42 3.56 19.48
N THR A 95 10.69 4.84 19.23
CA THR A 95 9.69 5.85 18.93
C THR A 95 9.73 6.16 17.44
N ALA A 96 8.58 6.14 16.78
CA ALA A 96 8.51 6.45 15.36
C ALA A 96 8.97 7.90 15.09
N VAL A 97 9.85 8.07 14.11
CA VAL A 97 10.28 9.38 13.59
C VAL A 97 9.13 10.04 12.83
N LEU A 98 8.31 9.22 12.16
CA LEU A 98 7.12 9.62 11.43
C LEU A 98 6.02 8.59 11.63
N SER A 99 4.78 9.05 11.78
CA SER A 99 3.61 8.18 11.85
C SER A 99 2.46 8.76 11.05
N ALA A 100 1.72 7.88 10.38
CA ALA A 100 0.45 8.17 9.73
C ALA A 100 -0.55 7.06 10.08
N PRO A 101 -1.38 7.27 11.10
CA PRO A 101 -2.38 6.28 11.48
C PRO A 101 -3.50 6.22 10.43
N GLN A 102 -4.13 5.06 10.33
CA GLN A 102 -5.36 4.83 9.56
C GLN A 102 -5.26 5.19 8.06
N VAL A 103 -4.10 4.95 7.46
CA VAL A 103 -3.91 5.12 6.01
C VAL A 103 -4.70 4.06 5.26
N GLN A 104 -5.67 4.49 4.45
CA GLN A 104 -6.45 3.60 3.61
C GLN A 104 -5.69 3.29 2.32
N VAL A 105 -5.49 2.00 2.05
CA VAL A 105 -4.93 1.46 0.81
C VAL A 105 -6.01 0.57 0.17
N PRO A 106 -6.75 1.06 -0.84
CA PRO A 106 -7.79 0.28 -1.49
C PRO A 106 -7.24 -1.00 -2.11
N ALA A 107 -8.01 -2.08 -2.08
CA ALA A 107 -7.64 -3.34 -2.71
C ALA A 107 -7.40 -3.15 -4.22
N GLY A 108 -6.32 -3.73 -4.74
CA GLY A 108 -5.91 -3.55 -6.14
C GLY A 108 -5.41 -2.14 -6.52
N ALA A 109 -5.26 -1.22 -5.57
CA ALA A 109 -4.76 0.12 -5.87
C ALA A 109 -3.33 0.10 -6.40
N ASN A 110 -3.02 1.05 -7.26
CA ASN A 110 -1.65 1.45 -7.56
C ASN A 110 -1.43 2.79 -6.84
N ALA A 111 -0.50 2.86 -5.89
CA ALA A 111 -0.32 4.05 -5.06
C ALA A 111 1.15 4.37 -4.84
N THR A 112 1.40 5.62 -4.45
CA THR A 112 2.70 6.07 -3.98
C THR A 112 2.56 6.70 -2.61
N VAL A 113 3.40 6.27 -1.68
CA VAL A 113 3.56 6.88 -0.37
C VAL A 113 4.88 7.64 -0.35
N THR A 114 4.89 8.86 0.19
CA THR A 114 6.13 9.63 0.34
C THR A 114 6.34 10.01 1.80
N ALA A 115 7.52 9.72 2.34
CA ALA A 115 8.01 10.31 3.57
C ALA A 115 8.87 11.53 3.18
N ASN A 116 8.42 12.74 3.50
CA ASN A 116 9.06 13.98 3.05
C ASN A 116 8.92 15.09 4.10
N LEU A 117 9.44 16.28 3.81
CA LEU A 117 9.16 17.47 4.62
C LEU A 117 7.94 18.23 4.06
N ASN A 118 7.09 18.74 4.95
CA ASN A 118 6.02 19.65 4.58
C ASN A 118 6.55 21.06 4.30
N ALA A 119 5.67 21.99 3.91
CA ALA A 119 6.08 23.37 3.60
C ALA A 119 6.78 24.12 4.75
N SER A 120 6.53 23.75 6.02
CA SER A 120 7.22 24.32 7.19
C SER A 120 8.52 23.59 7.55
N GLY A 121 8.92 22.58 6.78
CA GLY A 121 10.11 21.77 7.05
C GLY A 121 9.92 20.68 8.10
N ALA A 122 8.69 20.43 8.56
CA ALA A 122 8.39 19.34 9.48
C ALA A 122 8.15 18.04 8.70
N PRO A 123 8.50 16.87 9.25
CA PRO A 123 8.21 15.59 8.61
C PRO A 123 6.72 15.42 8.27
N ALA A 124 6.43 14.82 7.12
CA ALA A 124 5.09 14.51 6.63
C ALA A 124 5.06 13.22 5.81
N LEU A 125 3.92 12.54 5.86
CA LEU A 125 3.64 11.35 5.05
C LEU A 125 2.47 11.66 4.11
N ASN A 126 2.65 11.45 2.81
CA ASN A 126 1.61 11.68 1.81
C ASN A 126 1.29 10.38 1.07
N VAL A 127 0.03 10.20 0.71
CA VAL A 127 -0.45 9.05 -0.07
C VAL A 127 -1.11 9.55 -1.33
N PHE A 128 -0.70 9.00 -2.47
CA PHE A 128 -1.22 9.37 -3.77
C PHE A 128 -1.64 8.12 -4.53
N VAL A 129 -2.92 8.01 -4.87
CA VAL A 129 -3.39 6.96 -5.78
C VAL A 129 -2.95 7.32 -7.21
N ASN A 130 -2.29 6.39 -7.87
CA ASN A 130 -1.80 6.50 -9.24
C ASN A 130 -2.95 6.21 -10.21
N ASP A 131 -3.23 7.16 -11.09
CA ASP A 131 -4.16 6.94 -12.20
C ASP A 131 -3.44 6.17 -13.32
N THR A 132 -3.69 4.86 -13.39
CA THR A 132 -3.14 3.94 -14.38
C THR A 132 -4.09 3.65 -15.54
N THR A 133 -5.19 4.41 -15.66
CA THR A 133 -6.15 4.22 -16.75
C THR A 133 -5.48 4.40 -18.11
N ALA A 134 -5.84 3.53 -19.07
CA ALA A 134 -5.28 3.56 -20.41
C ALA A 134 -5.61 4.88 -21.12
N LEU A 135 -4.63 5.39 -21.86
CA LEU A 135 -4.77 6.58 -22.69
C LEU A 135 -4.91 6.22 -24.16
N ARG A 136 -5.49 7.14 -24.93
CA ARG A 136 -5.49 7.05 -26.40
C ARG A 136 -4.05 7.14 -26.91
N SER A 137 -3.77 6.45 -28.02
CA SER A 137 -2.49 6.57 -28.74
C SER A 137 -2.11 8.04 -29.00
N GLY A 138 -0.82 8.34 -28.86
CA GLY A 138 -0.25 9.68 -29.02
C GLY A 138 -0.37 10.59 -27.78
N LEU A 139 -0.88 10.08 -26.65
CA LEU A 139 -0.91 10.79 -25.38
C LEU A 139 -0.05 10.09 -24.31
N GLY A 140 0.51 10.88 -23.40
CA GLY A 140 1.10 10.43 -22.14
C GLY A 140 0.45 11.13 -20.96
N ARG A 141 0.51 10.50 -19.77
CA ARG A 141 0.04 11.10 -18.51
C ARG A 141 1.24 11.63 -17.75
N LEU A 142 1.27 12.94 -17.53
CA LEU A 142 2.23 13.59 -16.63
C LEU A 142 1.58 13.81 -15.27
N THR A 143 2.18 13.22 -14.24
CA THR A 143 1.82 13.45 -12.83
C THR A 143 2.99 14.16 -12.16
N VAL A 144 2.72 15.31 -11.54
CA VAL A 144 3.73 16.06 -10.78
C VAL A 144 3.27 16.18 -9.34
N ARG A 145 4.14 15.80 -8.40
CA ARG A 145 3.86 15.84 -6.96
C ARG A 145 4.83 16.80 -6.31
N HIS A 146 4.31 17.85 -5.69
CA HIS A 146 5.16 18.75 -4.94
C HIS A 146 5.30 18.21 -3.50
N ILE A 147 6.47 17.67 -3.19
CA ILE A 147 6.78 17.10 -1.86
C ILE A 147 7.96 17.79 -1.15
N ALA A 148 8.62 18.75 -1.81
CA ALA A 148 9.68 19.55 -1.20
C ALA A 148 9.13 20.56 -0.17
N ALA A 149 9.90 20.84 0.88
CA ALA A 149 9.66 21.95 1.81
C ALA A 149 9.91 23.29 1.12
N ALA A 150 8.97 23.73 0.30
CA ALA A 150 9.07 24.97 -0.46
C ALA A 150 7.68 25.64 -0.61
N PRO A 151 7.65 26.95 -0.95
CA PRO A 151 6.43 27.65 -1.33
C PRO A 151 5.77 27.03 -2.58
N PRO A 152 4.52 27.40 -2.91
CA PRO A 152 3.86 26.94 -4.13
C PRO A 152 4.67 27.23 -5.39
N VAL A 153 4.56 26.33 -6.38
CA VAL A 153 5.30 26.40 -7.63
C VAL A 153 4.39 26.34 -8.86
N ASP A 154 4.82 27.00 -9.92
CA ASP A 154 4.32 26.77 -11.27
C ASP A 154 5.24 25.75 -11.94
N VAL A 155 4.63 24.75 -12.57
CA VAL A 155 5.33 23.74 -13.36
C VAL A 155 5.03 24.02 -14.81
N ARG A 156 6.09 24.20 -15.60
CA ARG A 156 5.96 24.58 -17.00
C ARG A 156 6.49 23.49 -17.93
N ALA A 157 5.92 23.46 -19.13
CA ALA A 157 6.38 22.65 -20.24
C ALA A 157 6.51 23.57 -21.46
N ASP A 158 7.72 23.61 -22.04
CA ASP A 158 8.08 24.49 -23.16
C ASP A 158 7.70 25.96 -22.91
N GLY A 159 7.91 26.42 -21.67
CA GLY A 159 7.61 27.78 -21.22
C GLY A 159 6.14 28.05 -20.87
N THR A 160 5.22 27.13 -21.17
CA THR A 160 3.79 27.27 -20.83
C THR A 160 3.51 26.66 -19.46
N VAL A 161 2.77 27.39 -18.60
CA VAL A 161 2.36 26.88 -17.28
C VAL A 161 1.35 25.75 -17.44
N LEU A 162 1.75 24.54 -17.03
CA LEU A 162 0.92 23.35 -17.08
C LEU A 162 0.19 23.13 -15.75
N PHE A 163 0.88 23.35 -14.64
CA PHE A 163 0.29 23.31 -13.29
C PHE A 163 0.60 24.62 -12.58
N ARG A 164 -0.44 25.30 -12.11
CA ARG A 164 -0.32 26.61 -11.48
C ARG A 164 -0.44 26.51 -9.97
N LYS A 165 0.45 27.17 -9.22
CA LYS A 165 0.45 27.23 -7.74
C LYS A 165 0.29 25.85 -7.09
N LEU A 166 0.96 24.84 -7.64
CA LEU A 166 0.99 23.50 -7.05
C LEU A 166 1.63 23.63 -5.67
N ARG A 167 1.01 23.08 -4.62
CA ARG A 167 1.44 23.22 -3.22
C ARG A 167 2.05 21.93 -2.70
N ASN A 168 2.91 22.02 -1.69
CA ASN A 168 3.42 20.86 -0.97
C ASN A 168 2.28 19.92 -0.54
N GLY A 169 2.49 18.60 -0.71
CA GLY A 169 1.51 17.55 -0.44
C GLY A 169 0.40 17.43 -1.49
N LYS A 170 0.47 18.18 -2.59
CA LYS A 170 -0.51 18.12 -3.69
C LYS A 170 0.10 17.59 -4.98
N GLN A 171 -0.76 17.10 -5.86
CA GLN A 171 -0.40 16.63 -7.19
C GLN A 171 -1.14 17.39 -8.29
N GLY A 172 -0.48 17.57 -9.42
CA GLY A 172 -1.07 17.94 -10.70
C GLY A 172 -1.05 16.75 -11.65
N LEU A 173 -2.10 16.62 -12.46
CA LEU A 173 -2.25 15.56 -13.45
C LEU A 173 -2.68 16.16 -14.79
N ALA A 174 -1.97 15.82 -15.87
CA ALA A 174 -2.31 16.26 -17.22
C ALA A 174 -2.04 15.15 -18.23
N ASN A 175 -2.95 15.00 -19.20
CA ASN A 175 -2.69 14.20 -20.39
C ASN A 175 -2.08 15.12 -21.45
N VAL A 176 -0.86 14.82 -21.87
CA VAL A 176 -0.07 15.63 -22.80
C VAL A 176 0.22 14.84 -24.07
N PRO A 177 0.39 15.48 -25.23
CA PRO A 177 0.90 14.80 -26.42
C PRO A 177 2.19 14.02 -26.13
N SER A 178 2.37 12.86 -26.75
CA SER A 178 3.63 12.15 -26.66
C SER A 178 4.73 12.96 -27.34
N GLY A 179 5.82 13.23 -26.63
CA GLY A 179 6.91 14.05 -27.16
C GLY A 179 7.98 14.37 -26.12
N LYS A 180 8.97 15.14 -26.55
CA LYS A 180 9.99 15.71 -25.66
C LYS A 180 9.52 17.10 -25.23
N TYR A 181 9.66 17.39 -23.94
CA TYR A 181 9.34 18.67 -23.35
C TYR A 181 10.57 19.23 -22.63
N ARG A 182 10.77 20.55 -22.67
CA ARG A 182 11.62 21.24 -21.70
C ARG A 182 10.75 21.61 -20.51
N ALA A 183 10.97 20.96 -19.38
CA ALA A 183 10.24 21.22 -18.15
C ALA A 183 11.08 22.03 -17.17
N ASP A 184 10.44 22.97 -16.48
CA ASP A 184 11.04 23.74 -15.40
C ASP A 184 10.00 24.08 -14.32
N VAL A 185 10.50 24.42 -13.14
CA VAL A 185 9.69 24.71 -11.95
C VAL A 185 10.10 26.08 -11.44
N VAL A 186 9.12 26.96 -11.24
CA VAL A 186 9.35 28.34 -10.77
C VAL A 186 8.47 28.65 -9.56
N LEU A 187 8.97 29.49 -8.66
CA LEU A 187 8.18 29.99 -7.54
C LEU A 187 7.07 30.93 -8.04
N THR A 188 5.94 30.93 -7.35
CA THR A 188 4.74 31.71 -7.72
C THR A 188 4.44 32.86 -6.78
#